data_AF-A0A915CER0-F1
#
_entry.id   AF-A0A915CER0-F1
#
_cell.length_a   1.000
_cell.length_b   1.000
_cell.length_c   1.000
_cell.angle_alpha   90.00
_cell.angle_beta   90.00
_cell.angle_gamma   90.00
#
_symmetry.space_group_name_H-M   'P 1'
#
loop_
_entity.id
_entity.type
_entity.pdbx_description
1 polymer ?
#
loop_
_entity_poly.entity_id
_entity_poly.type
_entity_poly.pdbx_seq_one_letter_code
_entity_poly.pdbx_strand_id
1 'polypeptide(L)'
;MPCSPNELHWRSEDGQPKYGTQKILLMNLIGKRQAFKIKCTDNNIYTVKPTYTFLEKDEVVDIEVTRVEGGEVKEDQIFLFYTLVR
;
A
#
# COMPACT_ATOMS: atom_id res chain seq x y z
N MET A 1 -0.65 -12.92 -5.84
CA MET A 1 -0.18 -12.66 -4.47
C MET A 1 -1.35 -12.16 -3.66
N PRO A 2 -1.62 -12.74 -2.49
CA PRO A 2 -2.66 -12.21 -1.62
C PRO A 2 -2.18 -10.88 -1.03
N CYS A 3 -2.99 -9.83 -1.23
CA CYS A 3 -2.95 -8.62 -0.42
C CYS A 3 -4.31 -8.41 0.25
N SER A 4 -4.33 -7.83 1.45
CA SER A 4 -5.58 -7.54 2.17
C SER A 4 -5.42 -6.33 3.09
N PRO A 5 -6.37 -5.37 3.09
CA PRO A 5 -7.53 -5.28 2.20
C PRO A 5 -7.13 -4.84 0.78
N ASN A 6 -8.06 -4.98 -0.19
CA ASN A 6 -7.87 -4.52 -1.58
C ASN A 6 -8.25 -3.04 -1.77
N GLU A 7 -9.00 -2.48 -0.82
CA GLU A 7 -9.45 -1.09 -0.84
C GLU A 7 -9.25 -0.48 0.54
N LEU A 8 -8.94 0.82 0.57
CA LEU A 8 -8.76 1.59 1.79
C LEU A 8 -9.73 2.77 1.76
N HIS A 9 -10.49 2.92 2.84
CA HIS A 9 -11.55 3.92 2.94
C HIS A 9 -11.27 4.85 4.10
N TRP A 10 -10.97 6.12 3.80
CA TRP A 10 -10.87 7.18 4.81
C TRP A 10 -12.23 7.88 4.89
N ARG A 11 -13.02 7.55 5.93
CA ARG A 11 -14.33 8.17 6.13
C ARG A 11 -14.17 9.67 6.32
N SER A 12 -14.94 10.47 5.59
CA SER A 12 -15.00 11.92 5.80
C SER A 12 -15.91 12.24 6.98
N GLU A 13 -15.54 13.24 7.79
CA GLU A 13 -16.33 13.76 8.90
C GLU A 13 -16.57 15.25 8.62
N ASP A 14 -17.83 15.69 8.66
CA ASP A 14 -18.24 17.08 8.39
C ASP A 14 -17.71 17.70 7.07
N GLY A 15 -17.57 16.87 6.03
CA GLY A 15 -17.07 17.30 4.72
C GLY A 15 -15.54 17.45 4.64
N GLN A 16 -14.81 17.18 5.72
CA GLN A 16 -13.35 17.09 5.71
C GLN A 16 -12.89 15.64 5.55
N PRO A 17 -11.98 15.34 4.59
CA PRO A 17 -11.40 14.02 4.49
C PRO A 17 -10.56 13.71 5.72
N LYS A 18 -10.84 12.57 6.35
CA LYS A 18 -9.99 12.06 7.42
C LYS A 18 -8.63 11.68 6.88
N TYR A 19 -7.59 12.06 7.59
CA TYR A 19 -6.20 11.70 7.31
C TYR A 19 -5.73 10.59 8.26
N GLY A 20 -4.54 10.05 8.00
CA GLY A 20 -3.93 9.02 8.84
C GLY A 20 -3.57 7.75 8.08
N THR A 21 -3.06 6.78 8.82
CA THR A 21 -2.44 5.57 8.27
C THR A 21 -3.38 4.37 8.32
N GLN A 22 -3.48 3.65 7.21
CA GLN A 22 -4.05 2.31 7.14
C GLN A 22 -2.98 1.33 6.62
N LYS A 23 -3.21 0.03 6.79
CA LYS A 23 -2.25 -1.01 6.44
C LYS A 23 -2.83 -2.00 5.44
N ILE A 24 -2.01 -2.44 4.50
CA ILE A 24 -2.27 -3.57 3.60
C ILE A 24 -1.26 -4.67 3.93
N LEU A 25 -1.74 -5.84 4.29
CA LEU A 25 -0.92 -7.03 4.45
C LEU A 25 -0.60 -7.61 3.07
N LEU A 26 0.68 -7.80 2.78
CA LEU A 26 1.17 -8.46 1.58
C LEU A 26 1.94 -9.72 1.98
N MET A 27 1.58 -10.88 1.41
CA MET A 27 2.25 -12.14 1.67
C MET A 27 2.80 -12.77 0.38
N ASN A 28 4.04 -13.26 0.43
CA ASN A 28 4.65 -14.01 -0.66
C ASN A 28 4.34 -15.51 -0.54
N LEU A 29 3.31 -15.96 -1.27
CA LEU A 29 2.96 -17.39 -1.35
C LEU A 29 3.76 -18.18 -2.40
N ILE A 30 4.68 -17.53 -3.13
CA ILE A 30 5.52 -18.24 -4.09
C ILE A 30 6.71 -18.84 -3.35
N GLY A 31 7.06 -20.07 -3.71
CA GLY A 31 8.18 -20.83 -3.11
C GLY A 31 9.58 -20.28 -3.41
N LYS A 32 9.71 -18.99 -3.74
CA LYS A 32 10.95 -18.29 -4.08
C LYS A 32 10.87 -16.85 -3.58
N ARG A 33 12.03 -16.27 -3.28
CA ARG A 33 12.18 -14.87 -2.89
C ARG A 33 11.70 -13.92 -4.00
N GLN A 34 11.00 -12.86 -3.60
CA GLN A 34 10.47 -11.84 -4.50
C GLN A 34 10.90 -10.44 -4.09
N ALA A 35 11.07 -9.58 -5.09
CA ALA A 35 11.23 -8.15 -4.91
C ALA A 35 9.91 -7.45 -5.27
N PHE A 36 9.51 -6.51 -4.43
CA PHE A 36 8.30 -5.72 -4.61
C PHE A 36 8.65 -4.23 -4.73
N LYS A 37 7.89 -3.54 -5.59
CA LYS A 37 7.87 -2.08 -5.68
C LYS A 37 6.42 -1.60 -5.53
N ILE A 38 6.21 -0.69 -4.61
CA ILE A 38 4.91 -0.10 -4.28
C ILE A 38 4.90 1.35 -4.78
N LYS A 39 3.85 1.71 -5.52
CA LYS A 39 3.62 3.09 -6.00
C LYS A 39 2.17 3.49 -5.72
N CYS A 40 1.91 4.78 -5.54
CA CYS A 40 0.56 5.36 -5.65
C CYS A 40 0.48 6.32 -6.85
N THR A 41 -0.74 6.62 -7.31
CA THR A 41 -0.98 7.59 -8.39
C THR A 41 -0.81 9.04 -7.94
N ASP A 42 -1.08 9.35 -6.67
CA ASP A 42 -0.81 10.68 -6.10
C ASP A 42 0.03 10.63 -4.83
N ASN A 43 1.30 11.03 -4.96
CA ASN A 43 2.25 11.10 -3.86
C ASN A 43 2.12 12.40 -3.03
N ASN A 44 1.30 13.37 -3.45
CA ASN A 44 1.02 14.57 -2.67
C ASN A 44 -0.04 14.29 -1.60
N ILE A 45 -0.96 13.35 -1.85
CA ILE A 45 -2.06 13.01 -0.93
C ILE A 45 -1.77 11.73 -0.15
N TYR A 46 -1.08 10.76 -0.77
CA TYR A 46 -0.77 9.48 -0.16
C TYR A 46 0.73 9.23 -0.08
N THR A 47 1.18 8.76 1.07
CA THR A 47 2.53 8.20 1.26
C THR A 47 2.42 6.69 1.46
N VAL A 48 3.28 5.92 0.80
CA VAL A 48 3.34 4.45 0.94
C VAL A 48 4.68 4.01 1.51
N LYS A 49 4.67 3.10 2.48
CA LYS A 49 5.87 2.53 3.09
C LYS A 49 5.69 1.01 3.33
N PRO A 50 6.67 0.17 2.99
CA PRO A 50 7.87 0.49 2.23
C PRO A 50 7.53 0.80 0.76
N THR A 51 8.40 1.52 0.05
CA THR A 51 8.29 1.68 -1.42
C THR A 51 8.94 0.53 -2.17
N TYR A 52 9.91 -0.13 -1.55
CA TYR A 52 10.55 -1.36 -2.03
C TYR A 52 10.75 -2.31 -0.87
N THR A 53 10.52 -3.59 -1.11
CA THR A 53 10.83 -4.63 -0.12
C THR A 53 11.14 -5.95 -0.81
N PHE A 54 11.80 -6.84 -0.08
CA PHE A 54 11.94 -8.23 -0.45
C PHE A 54 11.09 -9.06 0.49
N LEU A 55 10.47 -10.12 -0.04
CA LEU A 55 9.81 -11.13 0.78
C LEU A 55 10.39 -12.50 0.44
N GLU A 56 10.87 -13.20 1.46
CA GLU A 56 11.15 -14.62 1.42
C GLU A 56 9.85 -15.42 1.24
N LYS A 57 9.99 -16.74 1.05
CA LYS A 57 8.84 -17.64 0.98
C LYS A 57 8.03 -17.55 2.28
N ASP A 58 6.72 -17.41 2.15
CA ASP A 58 5.73 -17.32 3.22
C ASP A 58 5.91 -16.10 4.14
N GLU A 59 6.76 -15.15 3.78
CA GLU A 59 6.95 -13.91 4.52
C GLU A 59 5.79 -12.93 4.27
N VAL A 60 5.46 -12.16 5.32
CA VAL A 60 4.39 -11.16 5.32
C VAL A 60 4.99 -9.80 5.65
N VAL A 61 4.51 -8.75 4.98
CA VAL A 61 4.86 -7.36 5.28
C VAL A 61 3.61 -6.49 5.34
N ASP A 62 3.64 -5.54 6.27
CA ASP A 62 2.68 -4.44 6.32
C ASP A 62 3.13 -3.34 5.34
N ILE A 63 2.26 -3.01 4.39
CA ILE A 63 2.36 -1.79 3.59
C ILE A 63 1.51 -0.73 4.26
N GLU A 64 2.17 0.25 4.87
CA GLU A 64 1.55 1.43 5.43
C GLU A 64 1.19 2.44 4.33
N VAL A 65 -0.07 2.85 4.32
CA VAL A 65 -0.60 3.88 3.42
C VAL A 65 -1.11 5.01 4.30
N THR A 66 -0.44 6.15 4.23
CA THR A 66 -0.79 7.34 4.98
C THR A 66 -1.44 8.35 4.05
N ARG A 67 -2.69 8.73 4.35
CA ARG A 67 -3.32 9.90 3.74
C ARG A 67 -2.91 11.14 4.53
N VAL A 68 -2.39 12.17 3.86
CA VAL A 68 -2.00 13.43 4.51
C VAL A 68 -3.21 14.33 4.77
N GLU A 69 -3.07 15.22 5.75
CA GLU A 69 -4.09 16.22 6.08
C GLU A 69 -4.24 17.25 4.95
N GLY A 70 -5.47 17.70 4.69
CA GLY A 70 -5.76 18.74 3.68
C GLY A 70 -5.70 18.27 2.21
N GLY A 71 -5.48 16.97 1.96
CA GLY A 71 -5.49 16.41 0.61
C GLY A 71 -6.91 16.29 0.02
N GLU A 72 -7.05 16.59 -1.27
CA GLU A 72 -8.30 16.54 -2.02
C GLU A 72 -9.05 15.21 -1.86
N VAL A 73 -10.38 15.27 -1.78
CA VAL A 73 -11.25 14.09 -1.76
C VAL A 73 -11.34 13.52 -3.17
N LYS A 74 -10.52 12.51 -3.47
CA LYS A 74 -10.57 11.77 -4.72
C LYS A 74 -10.25 10.29 -4.54
N GLU A 75 -10.63 9.52 -5.54
CA GLU A 75 -10.17 8.14 -5.72
C GLU A 75 -8.74 8.11 -6.26
N ASP A 76 -7.95 7.18 -5.77
CA ASP A 76 -6.54 7.00 -6.13
C ASP A 76 -6.19 5.51 -6.07
N GLN A 77 -5.09 5.10 -6.69
CA GLN A 77 -4.71 3.69 -6.85
C GLN A 77 -3.31 3.43 -6.30
N ILE A 78 -3.14 2.24 -5.72
CA ILE A 78 -1.85 1.71 -5.29
C ILE A 78 -1.48 0.55 -6.21
N PHE A 79 -0.29 0.60 -6.76
CA PHE A 79 0.26 -0.40 -7.68
C PHE A 79 1.35 -1.20 -6.98
N LEU A 80 1.21 -2.52 -7.06
CA LEU A 80 2.17 -3.51 -6.58
C LEU A 80 2.86 -4.16 -7.77
N PHE A 81 4.10 -3.78 -8.02
CA PHE A 81 4.96 -4.44 -9.02
C PHE A 81 5.82 -5.48 -8.33
N TYR A 82 6.01 -6.64 -8.94
CA TYR A 82 6.84 -7.70 -8.38
C TYR A 82 7.66 -8.41 -9.44
N THR A 83 8.80 -8.97 -9.01
CA THR A 83 9.63 -9.88 -9.80
C THR A 83 10.24 -10.94 -8.90
N LEU A 84 10.53 -12.10 -9.48
CA LEU A 84 11.38 -13.09 -8.81
C LEU A 84 12.79 -12.51 -8.67
N VAL A 85 13.41 -12.74 -7.52
CA VAL A 85 14.84 -12.50 -7.33
C VAL A 85 15.59 -13.70 -7.89
N ARG A 86 16.63 -13.43 -8.68
CA ARG A 86 17.52 -14.46 -9.22
C ARG A 86 18.58 -14.86 -8.20
#